data_AF-A0A3M1TSU5-F1
#
_entry.id   AF-A0A3M1TSU5-F1
#
_cell.length_a   1.000
_cell.length_b   1.000
_cell.length_c   1.000
_cell.angle_alpha   90.00
_cell.angle_beta   90.00
_cell.angle_gamma   90.00
#
_symmetry.space_group_name_H-M   'P 1'
#
loop_
_entity.id
_entity.type
_entity.pdbx_description
1 polymer ?
#
loop_
_entity_poly.entity_id
_entity_poly.type
_entity_poly.pdbx_seq_one_letter_code
_entity_poly.pdbx_strand_id
1 'polypeptide(L)'
;MLSFPLFARMGAALCLLLSLAACERSQFLPPLTDDQPPAISLTHPNTNSGIARPNERVEASIQAVDDLQLAFFRIQKQSLDNNGNELESNILLQQEISGTLLHFDFEEVLSEQPGLSRIIYTFDAIDSRGAAASVTYSLGVLPTEPSSPFRIFSVKNQRLNSRLAATAFAFNFTTGTTFPPPASNPLERDIEEGSTDPNLPFSPSFSSPANQSLGQDSVFVRTDASRFNFEAATYLTLYQAYFSAPAYHSSLSGLQAGELLIVRLTKAPQPQFAVMKLNEVVDQPGTDNDYLLFDYKVTSE
;
A
#
# COMPACT_ATOMS: atom_id res chain seq x y z
N MET A 1 25.79 -40.02 51.53
CA MET A 1 27.18 -39.59 51.81
C MET A 1 27.96 -39.70 50.52
N LEU A 2 28.24 -38.57 49.88
CA LEU A 2 29.46 -38.30 49.11
C LEU A 2 29.34 -36.87 48.56
N SER A 3 30.36 -36.11 48.90
CA SER A 3 30.62 -34.70 48.69
C SER A 3 30.85 -34.34 47.22
N PHE A 4 30.34 -33.19 46.79
CA PHE A 4 30.86 -32.45 45.63
C PHE A 4 31.28 -31.03 46.05
N PRO A 5 32.34 -30.46 45.43
CA PRO A 5 33.09 -29.36 46.00
C PRO A 5 32.61 -27.98 45.52
N LEU A 6 32.92 -27.01 46.37
CA LEU A 6 33.12 -25.58 46.09
C LEU A 6 34.15 -25.38 44.95
N PHE A 7 33.76 -24.66 43.90
CA PHE A 7 34.61 -23.73 43.12
C PHE A 7 33.68 -22.63 42.62
N ALA A 8 33.73 -21.44 43.21
CA ALA A 8 34.60 -20.33 42.84
C ALA A 8 33.90 -19.37 41.85
N ARG A 9 33.43 -18.28 42.45
CA ARG A 9 33.14 -16.98 41.87
C ARG A 9 34.16 -16.57 40.80
N MET A 10 33.69 -16.09 39.65
CA MET A 10 34.33 -15.02 38.88
C MET A 10 33.35 -14.51 37.81
N GLY A 11 33.15 -13.18 37.76
CA GLY A 11 32.78 -12.51 36.52
C GLY A 11 31.32 -12.03 36.33
N ALA A 12 30.62 -11.59 37.37
CA ALA A 12 29.40 -10.79 37.20
C ALA A 12 29.63 -9.35 37.69
N ALA A 13 30.55 -8.64 37.02
CA ALA A 13 30.83 -7.23 37.28
C ALA A 13 31.61 -6.59 36.13
N LEU A 14 31.13 -6.67 34.88
CA LEU A 14 31.69 -5.88 33.79
C LEU A 14 30.78 -5.84 32.54
N CYS A 15 29.61 -5.20 32.61
CA CYS A 15 28.86 -4.74 31.42
C CYS A 15 27.76 -3.72 31.76
N LEU A 16 27.93 -2.92 32.82
CA LEU A 16 26.96 -1.89 33.20
C LEU A 16 27.65 -0.63 33.69
N LEU A 17 28.61 -0.12 32.90
CA LEU A 17 29.29 1.17 33.10
C LEU A 17 29.80 1.67 31.74
N LEU A 18 28.86 2.01 30.84
CA LEU A 18 29.10 2.91 29.69
C LEU A 18 27.93 3.89 29.47
N SER A 19 26.99 3.95 30.43
CA SER A 19 26.05 5.06 30.58
C SER A 19 26.60 5.99 31.68
N LEU A 20 26.75 7.28 31.36
CA LEU A 20 27.10 8.38 32.27
C LEU A 20 28.61 8.68 32.47
N ALA A 21 29.28 9.10 31.39
CA ALA A 21 30.42 10.03 31.49
C ALA A 21 30.55 10.86 30.21
N ALA A 22 29.53 11.67 29.92
CA ALA A 22 29.62 12.77 28.96
C ALA A 22 28.74 13.92 29.44
N CYS A 23 29.05 14.44 30.62
CA CYS A 23 28.57 15.74 31.04
C CYS A 23 29.71 16.41 31.82
N GLU A 24 30.50 17.22 31.10
CA GLU A 24 31.03 18.50 31.57
C GLU A 24 32.00 19.08 30.52
N ARG A 25 31.41 19.64 29.46
CA ARG A 25 31.82 20.91 28.85
C ARG A 25 30.68 21.37 27.95
N SER A 26 29.57 21.74 28.58
CA SER A 26 28.62 22.66 27.96
C SER A 26 29.32 24.02 27.88
N GLN A 27 30.15 24.19 26.85
CA GLN A 27 30.24 25.50 26.25
C GLN A 27 28.85 25.72 25.65
N PHE A 28 28.15 26.71 26.17
CA PHE A 28 26.99 27.33 25.51
C PHE A 28 27.45 27.76 24.11
N LEU A 29 27.41 26.83 23.16
CA LEU A 29 27.19 27.21 21.78
C LEU A 29 25.76 27.76 21.77
N PRO A 30 25.54 28.98 21.25
CA PRO A 30 24.18 29.40 20.96
C PRO A 30 23.50 28.27 20.15
N PRO A 31 22.19 28.03 20.32
CA PRO A 31 21.49 27.13 19.41
C PRO A 31 21.90 27.51 17.98
N LEU A 32 22.47 26.57 17.24
CA LEU A 32 22.75 26.76 15.83
C LEU A 32 21.38 26.88 15.18
N THR A 33 20.91 28.12 15.03
CA THR A 33 19.49 28.41 14.83
C THR A 33 18.97 28.06 13.45
N ASP A 34 19.79 27.56 12.53
CA ASP A 34 19.37 27.20 11.17
C ASP A 34 20.07 25.93 10.67
N ASP A 35 20.07 24.85 11.45
CA ASP A 35 20.47 23.53 10.95
C ASP A 35 19.33 22.90 10.16
N GLN A 36 19.47 22.81 8.84
CA GLN A 36 18.46 22.19 7.99
C GLN A 36 18.82 20.71 7.76
N PRO A 37 17.84 19.79 7.80
CA PRO A 37 18.11 18.40 7.43
C PRO A 37 18.62 18.29 5.98
N PRO A 38 19.42 17.25 5.68
CA PRO A 38 19.84 16.97 4.31
C PRO A 38 18.64 16.88 3.35
N ALA A 39 18.79 17.40 2.14
CA ALA A 39 17.85 17.15 1.07
C ALA A 39 18.15 15.78 0.44
N ILE A 40 17.28 14.79 0.66
CA ILE A 40 17.38 13.45 0.08
C ILE A 40 16.27 13.17 -0.92
N SER A 41 16.61 12.54 -2.04
CA SER A 41 15.67 12.23 -3.12
C SER A 41 16.01 10.95 -3.87
N LEU A 42 14.97 10.29 -4.39
CA LEU A 42 15.08 9.24 -5.39
C LEU A 42 15.24 9.89 -6.78
N THR A 43 16.36 9.64 -7.42
CA THR A 43 16.66 10.08 -8.79
C THR A 43 16.29 9.01 -9.82
N HIS A 44 16.27 7.74 -9.40
CA HIS A 44 15.71 6.62 -10.14
C HIS A 44 15.12 5.59 -9.16
N PRO A 45 13.94 5.00 -9.44
CA PRO A 45 12.94 5.55 -10.36
C PRO A 45 12.51 6.97 -9.95
N ASN A 46 11.89 7.70 -10.86
CA ASN A 46 11.38 9.06 -10.59
C ASN A 46 10.08 9.06 -9.74
N THR A 47 9.67 7.90 -9.23
CA THR A 47 8.52 7.70 -8.36
C THR A 47 8.94 6.96 -7.10
N ASN A 48 8.34 7.30 -5.96
CA ASN A 48 8.59 6.62 -4.69
C ASN A 48 7.85 5.27 -4.57
N SER A 49 7.28 4.78 -5.68
CA SER A 49 6.63 3.48 -5.73
C SER A 49 6.88 2.77 -7.05
N GLY A 50 6.82 1.44 -7.00
CA GLY A 50 7.01 0.56 -8.15
C GLY A 50 6.39 -0.81 -7.94
N ILE A 51 6.60 -1.70 -8.90
CA ILE A 51 6.19 -3.11 -8.83
C ILE A 51 7.37 -3.97 -9.25
N ALA A 52 7.55 -5.10 -8.58
CA ALA A 52 8.57 -6.08 -8.91
C ALA A 52 8.04 -7.51 -8.77
N ARG A 53 8.66 -8.45 -9.46
CA ARG A 53 8.43 -9.89 -9.32
C ARG A 53 9.49 -10.52 -8.43
N PRO A 54 9.20 -11.67 -7.80
CA PRO A 54 10.22 -12.54 -7.25
C PRO A 54 11.28 -12.86 -8.32
N ASN A 55 12.53 -12.83 -7.89
CA ASN A 55 13.73 -12.99 -8.71
C ASN A 55 13.99 -11.86 -9.73
N GLU A 56 13.21 -10.77 -9.68
CA GLU A 56 13.51 -9.56 -10.45
C GLU A 56 14.56 -8.72 -9.73
N ARG A 57 15.35 -8.02 -10.52
CA ARG A 57 16.32 -7.03 -10.04
C ARG A 57 15.60 -5.71 -9.80
N VAL A 58 15.72 -5.20 -8.59
CA VAL A 58 15.26 -3.87 -8.18
C VAL A 58 16.46 -2.95 -8.18
N GLU A 59 16.32 -1.79 -8.80
CA GLU A 59 17.34 -0.75 -8.86
C GLU A 59 16.76 0.57 -8.34
N ALA A 60 17.56 1.34 -7.60
CA ALA A 60 17.24 2.70 -7.21
C ALA A 60 18.50 3.56 -7.13
N SER A 61 18.42 4.82 -7.56
CA SER A 61 19.50 5.79 -7.45
C SER A 61 19.07 6.92 -6.53
N ILE A 62 19.89 7.21 -5.53
CA ILE A 62 19.60 8.16 -4.45
C ILE A 62 20.60 9.30 -4.51
N GLN A 63 20.10 10.51 -4.29
CA GLN A 63 20.92 11.70 -4.10
C GLN A 63 20.59 12.31 -2.74
N ALA A 64 21.63 12.57 -1.93
CA ALA A 64 21.53 13.37 -0.72
C ALA A 64 22.46 14.58 -0.82
N VAL A 65 21.97 15.76 -0.48
CA VAL A 65 22.70 17.03 -0.55
C VAL A 65 22.49 17.79 0.75
N ASP A 66 23.55 18.39 1.27
CA ASP A 66 23.50 19.20 2.49
C ASP A 66 24.49 20.37 2.37
N ASP A 67 24.27 21.48 3.07
CA ASP A 67 25.26 22.55 3.19
C ASP A 67 26.35 22.21 4.24
N LEU A 68 26.06 21.24 5.10
CA LEU A 68 27.00 20.62 6.02
C LEU A 68 27.56 19.30 5.50
N GLN A 69 28.62 18.83 6.16
CA GLN A 69 29.18 17.52 5.85
C GLN A 69 28.17 16.44 6.24
N LEU A 70 27.82 15.57 5.30
CA LEU A 70 27.13 14.31 5.57
C LEU A 70 28.05 13.40 6.38
N ALA A 71 27.50 12.78 7.43
CA ALA A 71 28.23 11.88 8.31
C ALA A 71 27.83 10.42 8.12
N PHE A 72 26.58 10.16 7.74
CA PHE A 72 26.04 8.81 7.74
C PHE A 72 25.01 8.55 6.65
N PHE A 73 25.01 7.34 6.10
CA PHE A 73 23.98 6.86 5.19
C PHE A 73 23.54 5.44 5.56
N ARG A 74 22.24 5.20 5.54
CA ARG A 74 21.63 3.92 5.91
C ARG A 74 20.52 3.52 4.95
N ILE A 75 20.42 2.22 4.69
CA ILE A 75 19.32 1.61 3.93
C ILE A 75 18.64 0.58 4.82
N GLN A 76 17.34 0.74 5.01
CA GLN A 76 16.49 -0.20 5.74
C GLN A 76 15.50 -0.84 4.77
N LYS A 77 15.20 -2.12 4.96
CA LYS A 77 14.21 -2.88 4.22
C LYS A 77 13.15 -3.39 5.18
N GLN A 78 11.88 -3.20 4.83
CA GLN A 78 10.74 -3.77 5.51
C GLN A 78 9.89 -4.57 4.52
N SER A 79 9.65 -5.84 4.81
CA SER A 79 8.83 -6.76 4.02
C SER A 79 7.48 -6.95 4.69
N LEU A 80 6.38 -6.78 3.95
CA LEU A 80 5.02 -6.82 4.48
C LEU A 80 4.16 -7.88 3.76
N ASP A 81 3.23 -8.48 4.50
CA ASP A 81 2.22 -9.40 3.97
C ASP A 81 1.03 -8.66 3.32
N ASN A 82 0.05 -9.40 2.78
CA ASN A 82 -1.15 -8.82 2.15
C ASN A 82 -2.06 -8.03 3.12
N ASN A 83 -1.88 -8.21 4.43
CA ASN A 83 -2.62 -7.53 5.49
C ASN A 83 -1.84 -6.34 6.06
N GLY A 84 -0.63 -6.07 5.56
CA GLY A 84 0.26 -5.03 6.07
C GLY A 84 1.03 -5.43 7.33
N ASN A 85 1.02 -6.70 7.73
CA ASN A 85 1.85 -7.18 8.83
C ASN A 85 3.29 -7.31 8.37
N GLU A 86 4.23 -6.97 9.25
CA GLU A 86 5.65 -7.15 9.01
C GLU A 86 6.02 -8.64 8.99
N LEU A 87 6.62 -9.07 7.88
CA LEU A 87 7.23 -10.38 7.72
C LEU A 87 8.71 -10.36 8.11
N GLU A 88 9.40 -9.28 7.77
CA GLU A 88 10.83 -9.11 7.98
C GLU A 88 11.20 -7.61 7.99
N SER A 89 12.19 -7.23 8.80
CA SER A 89 12.77 -5.89 8.81
C SER A 89 14.27 -5.95 9.09
N ASN A 90 15.08 -5.40 8.19
CA ASN A 90 16.55 -5.47 8.26
C ASN A 90 17.22 -4.17 7.82
N ILE A 91 18.43 -3.92 8.34
CA ILE A 91 19.34 -2.90 7.81
C ILE A 91 20.20 -3.56 6.73
N LEU A 92 20.09 -3.09 5.49
CA LEU A 92 20.86 -3.63 4.35
C LEU A 92 22.23 -3.00 4.25
N LEU A 93 22.33 -1.71 4.54
CA LEU A 93 23.57 -0.95 4.50
C LEU A 93 23.57 0.08 5.61
N GLN A 94 24.74 0.26 6.22
CA GLN A 94 24.99 1.32 7.16
C GLN A 94 26.47 1.72 7.07
N GLN A 95 26.74 2.96 6.70
CA GLN A 95 28.12 3.42 6.49
C GLN A 95 28.33 4.89 6.85
N GLU A 96 29.53 5.20 7.32
CA GLU A 96 30.02 6.57 7.43
C GLU A 96 30.34 7.11 6.03
N ILE A 97 30.02 8.38 5.81
CA ILE A 97 30.29 9.09 4.56
C ILE A 97 30.94 10.44 4.86
N SER A 98 31.48 11.07 3.82
CA SER A 98 32.04 12.41 3.92
C SER A 98 31.75 13.21 2.66
N GLY A 99 31.75 14.53 2.80
CA GLY A 99 31.33 15.46 1.75
C GLY A 99 29.91 15.98 1.96
N THR A 100 29.50 16.89 1.10
CA THR A 100 28.20 17.57 1.14
C THR A 100 27.21 17.01 0.13
N LEU A 101 27.63 16.02 -0.66
CA LEU A 101 26.86 15.39 -1.73
C LEU A 101 27.14 13.88 -1.72
N LEU A 102 26.08 13.10 -1.71
CA LEU A 102 26.11 11.65 -1.89
C LEU A 102 25.30 11.30 -3.14
N HIS A 103 25.89 10.46 -3.99
CA HIS A 103 25.17 9.68 -4.99
C HIS A 103 25.34 8.19 -4.64
N PHE A 104 24.24 7.46 -4.60
CA PHE A 104 24.25 6.05 -4.25
C PHE A 104 23.33 5.27 -5.18
N ASP A 105 23.88 4.23 -5.83
CA ASP A 105 23.10 3.28 -6.62
C ASP A 105 22.87 2.00 -5.80
N PHE A 106 21.62 1.67 -5.58
CA PHE A 106 21.12 0.50 -4.88
C PHE A 106 20.64 -0.55 -5.87
N GLU A 107 21.00 -1.81 -5.62
CA GLU A 107 20.52 -2.95 -6.36
C GLU A 107 20.23 -4.12 -5.40
N GLU A 108 19.08 -4.77 -5.56
CA GLU A 108 18.76 -6.03 -4.88
C GLU A 108 18.00 -6.96 -5.84
N VAL A 109 18.32 -8.27 -5.81
CA VAL A 109 17.47 -9.28 -6.44
C VAL A 109 16.47 -9.76 -5.40
N LEU A 110 15.18 -9.61 -5.69
CA LEU A 110 14.13 -9.98 -4.75
C LEU A 110 14.06 -11.50 -4.59
N SER A 111 14.21 -12.01 -3.38
CA SER A 111 13.96 -13.41 -3.09
C SER A 111 12.46 -13.72 -3.15
N GLU A 112 12.12 -14.90 -3.64
CA GLU A 112 10.77 -15.45 -3.47
C GLU A 112 10.50 -15.72 -1.99
N GLN A 113 9.49 -15.05 -1.44
CA GLN A 113 9.07 -15.21 -0.06
C GLN A 113 7.54 -15.40 -0.03
N PRO A 114 7.04 -16.53 0.49
CA PRO A 114 5.61 -16.77 0.59
C PRO A 114 4.89 -15.68 1.39
N GLY A 115 3.78 -15.17 0.84
CA GLY A 115 2.95 -14.16 1.50
C GLY A 115 3.46 -12.72 1.38
N LEU A 116 4.67 -12.50 0.85
CA LEU A 116 5.21 -11.18 0.58
C LEU A 116 4.34 -10.44 -0.44
N SER A 117 3.87 -9.26 -0.06
CA SER A 117 3.01 -8.40 -0.90
C SER A 117 3.64 -7.05 -1.21
N ARG A 118 4.49 -6.57 -0.30
CA ARG A 118 5.10 -5.25 -0.38
C ARG A 118 6.47 -5.24 0.27
N ILE A 119 7.39 -4.49 -0.33
CA ILE A 119 8.68 -4.13 0.27
C ILE A 119 8.75 -2.62 0.38
N ILE A 120 9.28 -2.11 1.48
CA ILE A 120 9.57 -0.69 1.68
C ILE A 120 11.06 -0.57 1.94
N TYR A 121 11.74 0.20 1.08
CA TYR A 121 13.11 0.64 1.31
C TYR A 121 13.10 2.05 1.88
N THR A 122 13.80 2.26 2.99
CA THR A 122 14.01 3.59 3.57
C THR A 122 15.49 3.94 3.45
N PHE A 123 15.78 5.04 2.79
CA PHE A 123 17.13 5.60 2.67
C PHE A 123 17.23 6.78 3.62
N ASP A 124 18.15 6.72 4.58
CA ASP A 124 18.40 7.77 5.56
C ASP A 124 19.76 8.43 5.30
N ALA A 125 19.82 9.75 5.36
CA ALA A 125 21.06 10.52 5.42
C ALA A 125 21.10 11.35 6.71
N ILE A 126 22.26 11.40 7.35
CA ILE A 126 22.49 12.18 8.57
C ILE A 126 23.72 13.07 8.36
N ASP A 127 23.61 14.34 8.73
CA ASP A 127 24.72 15.28 8.68
C ASP A 127 25.66 15.19 9.91
N SER A 128 26.72 15.99 9.87
CA SER A 128 27.73 16.09 10.93
C SER A 128 27.24 16.70 12.24
N ARG A 129 26.05 17.32 12.25
CA ARG A 129 25.40 17.89 13.44
C ARG A 129 24.27 17.01 13.97
N GLY A 130 23.92 15.96 13.26
CA GLY A 130 22.91 14.98 13.62
C GLY A 130 21.52 15.26 13.04
N ALA A 131 21.36 16.25 12.15
CA ALA A 131 20.10 16.41 11.42
C ALA A 131 19.95 15.27 10.40
N ALA A 132 18.72 14.74 10.28
CA ALA A 132 18.45 13.53 9.50
C ALA A 132 17.25 13.73 8.58
N ALA A 133 17.35 13.15 7.38
CA ALA A 133 16.26 13.09 6.42
C ALA A 133 16.16 11.69 5.82
N SER A 134 14.96 11.34 5.34
CA SER A 134 14.71 10.05 4.70
C SER A 134 13.86 10.16 3.45
N VAL A 135 14.07 9.22 2.54
CA VAL A 135 13.17 8.98 1.40
C VAL A 135 12.82 7.50 1.36
N THR A 136 11.58 7.19 1.01
CA THR A 136 11.10 5.81 0.91
C THR A 136 10.83 5.41 -0.54
N TYR A 137 11.15 4.17 -0.87
CA TYR A 137 10.76 3.51 -2.11
C TYR A 137 9.92 2.27 -1.80
N SER A 138 8.64 2.29 -2.18
CA SER A 138 7.70 1.20 -1.89
C SER A 138 7.42 0.35 -3.13
N LEU A 139 7.69 -0.95 -3.05
CA LEU A 139 7.43 -1.91 -4.11
C LEU A 139 6.23 -2.79 -3.77
N GLY A 140 5.24 -2.84 -4.65
CA GLY A 140 4.31 -3.97 -4.70
C GLY A 140 5.03 -5.20 -5.25
N VAL A 141 4.99 -6.32 -4.54
CA VAL A 141 5.57 -7.58 -5.02
C VAL A 141 4.46 -8.40 -5.65
N LEU A 142 4.57 -8.65 -6.95
CA LEU A 142 3.65 -9.54 -7.63
C LEU A 142 3.84 -10.95 -7.04
N PRO A 143 2.75 -11.67 -6.72
CA PRO A 143 2.90 -13.08 -6.37
C PRO A 143 3.60 -13.78 -7.55
N THR A 144 4.57 -14.66 -7.25
CA THR A 144 5.07 -15.60 -8.25
C THR A 144 3.84 -16.23 -8.88
N GLU A 145 3.76 -16.24 -10.22
CA GLU A 145 2.58 -16.76 -10.91
C GLU A 145 2.18 -18.03 -10.18
N PRO A 146 1.02 -18.04 -9.50
CA PRO A 146 0.60 -19.29 -8.92
C PRO A 146 0.47 -20.21 -10.14
N SER A 147 0.63 -21.51 -9.96
CA SER A 147 0.18 -22.49 -10.94
C SER A 147 -1.35 -22.43 -11.07
N SER A 148 -1.91 -21.25 -11.38
CA SER A 148 -2.90 -20.63 -10.50
C SER A 148 -4.28 -21.22 -10.64
N PRO A 149 -4.94 -21.57 -9.52
CA PRO A 149 -6.35 -22.00 -9.54
C PRO A 149 -7.29 -20.85 -9.89
N PHE A 150 -6.84 -19.59 -9.82
CA PHE A 150 -7.73 -18.44 -9.97
C PHE A 150 -8.31 -18.35 -11.38
N ARG A 151 -9.64 -18.46 -11.46
CA ARG A 151 -10.43 -18.24 -12.68
C ARG A 151 -11.00 -16.84 -12.66
N ILE A 152 -11.11 -16.24 -13.84
CA ILE A 152 -11.84 -15.00 -14.02
C ILE A 152 -13.20 -15.31 -14.63
N PHE A 153 -14.24 -14.92 -13.91
CA PHE A 153 -15.60 -14.90 -14.41
C PHE A 153 -15.91 -13.52 -14.96
N SER A 154 -16.66 -13.47 -16.07
CA SER A 154 -17.09 -12.23 -16.69
C SER A 154 -18.60 -12.18 -16.76
N VAL A 155 -19.16 -11.05 -16.34
CA VAL A 155 -20.60 -10.79 -16.34
C VAL A 155 -20.81 -9.41 -16.95
N LYS A 156 -21.87 -9.25 -17.74
CA LYS A 156 -22.18 -8.01 -18.46
C LYS A 156 -23.50 -7.41 -18.03
N ASN A 157 -23.68 -6.13 -18.32
CA ASN A 157 -24.95 -5.38 -18.19
C ASN A 157 -25.58 -5.49 -16.79
N GLN A 158 -24.77 -5.41 -15.75
CA GLN A 158 -25.25 -5.31 -14.38
C GLN A 158 -25.69 -3.89 -14.07
N ARG A 159 -26.70 -3.79 -13.21
CA ARG A 159 -27.31 -2.52 -12.84
C ARG A 159 -27.23 -2.32 -11.33
N LEU A 160 -26.74 -1.15 -10.91
CA LEU A 160 -26.80 -0.67 -9.53
C LEU A 160 -27.59 0.62 -9.50
N ASN A 161 -28.67 0.68 -8.74
CA ASN A 161 -29.48 1.88 -8.62
C ASN A 161 -28.89 2.82 -7.57
N SER A 162 -29.23 4.10 -7.70
CA SER A 162 -29.06 5.07 -6.62
C SER A 162 -29.71 4.55 -5.34
N ARG A 163 -29.08 4.80 -4.20
CA ARG A 163 -29.63 4.46 -2.89
C ARG A 163 -31.02 5.08 -2.65
N LEU A 164 -31.30 6.21 -3.31
CA LEU A 164 -32.59 6.90 -3.26
C LEU A 164 -33.72 6.09 -3.92
N ALA A 165 -33.37 5.17 -4.83
CA ALA A 165 -34.32 4.33 -5.55
C ALA A 165 -35.00 3.26 -4.69
N ALA A 166 -34.60 3.12 -3.42
CA ALA A 166 -35.05 2.07 -2.51
C ALA A 166 -34.97 0.63 -3.09
N THR A 167 -34.09 0.42 -4.08
CA THR A 167 -33.88 -0.84 -4.79
C THR A 167 -32.41 -1.24 -4.72
N ALA A 168 -31.94 -2.15 -5.59
CA ALA A 168 -30.59 -2.68 -5.70
C ALA A 168 -29.47 -1.62 -5.66
N PHE A 169 -29.07 -1.17 -4.46
CA PHE A 169 -28.09 -0.09 -4.24
C PHE A 169 -26.73 -0.60 -3.79
N ALA A 170 -26.64 -1.90 -3.49
CA ALA A 170 -25.39 -2.58 -3.17
C ALA A 170 -25.25 -3.89 -3.95
N PHE A 171 -24.01 -4.37 -4.10
CA PHE A 171 -23.68 -5.50 -4.96
C PHE A 171 -22.60 -6.41 -4.35
N ASN A 172 -22.70 -7.71 -4.64
CA ASN A 172 -21.66 -8.70 -4.40
C ASN A 172 -21.12 -9.23 -5.73
N PHE A 173 -19.85 -9.02 -6.02
CA PHE A 173 -19.23 -9.45 -7.27
C PHE A 173 -19.10 -10.97 -7.38
N THR A 174 -18.89 -11.66 -6.26
CA THR A 174 -18.70 -13.12 -6.28
C THR A 174 -20.01 -13.83 -6.62
N THR A 175 -21.12 -13.40 -6.03
CA THR A 175 -22.42 -14.07 -6.22
C THR A 175 -23.29 -13.41 -7.29
N GLY A 176 -22.94 -12.19 -7.72
CA GLY A 176 -23.78 -11.37 -8.60
C GLY A 176 -25.06 -10.86 -7.93
N THR A 177 -25.13 -10.89 -6.60
CA THR A 177 -26.33 -10.53 -5.84
C THR A 177 -26.41 -9.02 -5.64
N THR A 178 -27.60 -8.45 -5.89
CA THR A 178 -27.94 -7.07 -5.52
C THR A 178 -28.70 -7.01 -4.20
N PHE A 179 -28.51 -5.96 -3.41
CA PHE A 179 -29.20 -5.78 -2.12
C PHE A 179 -30.05 -4.50 -2.11
N PRO A 180 -31.34 -4.56 -1.77
CA PRO A 180 -32.17 -3.39 -1.51
C PRO A 180 -31.99 -2.87 -0.07
N PRO A 181 -32.36 -1.61 0.23
CA PRO A 181 -32.34 -1.11 1.59
C PRO A 181 -33.54 -1.64 2.41
N PRO A 182 -33.38 -1.88 3.73
CA PRO A 182 -32.13 -1.88 4.47
C PRO A 182 -31.36 -3.20 4.26
N ALA A 183 -30.12 -3.12 3.77
CA ALA A 183 -29.27 -4.30 3.68
C ALA A 183 -28.57 -4.54 5.02
N SER A 184 -28.84 -5.68 5.67
CA SER A 184 -28.45 -5.92 7.07
C SER A 184 -27.00 -6.39 7.24
N ASN A 185 -26.47 -7.21 6.33
CA ASN A 185 -25.12 -7.76 6.48
C ASN A 185 -24.08 -7.00 5.62
N PRO A 186 -23.17 -6.20 6.21
CA PRO A 186 -22.16 -5.46 5.45
C PRO A 186 -21.10 -6.37 4.82
N LEU A 187 -20.84 -7.56 5.38
CA LEU A 187 -19.84 -8.50 4.86
C LEU A 187 -20.24 -9.15 3.52
N GLU A 188 -21.50 -9.04 3.13
CA GLU A 188 -22.00 -9.53 1.85
C GLU A 188 -21.93 -8.48 0.74
N ARG A 189 -21.55 -7.24 1.06
CA ARG A 189 -21.62 -6.10 0.13
C ARG A 189 -20.22 -5.61 -0.21
N ASP A 190 -19.78 -5.94 -1.41
CA ASP A 190 -18.48 -5.52 -1.92
C ASP A 190 -18.50 -4.04 -2.30
N ILE A 191 -19.64 -3.57 -2.85
CA ILE A 191 -19.89 -2.14 -3.10
C ILE A 191 -21.29 -1.74 -2.65
N GLU A 192 -21.40 -0.49 -2.21
CA GLU A 192 -22.64 0.19 -1.83
C GLU A 192 -22.63 1.62 -2.37
N GLU A 193 -23.70 2.00 -3.05
CA GLU A 193 -23.93 3.35 -3.57
C GLU A 193 -24.24 4.33 -2.42
N GLY A 194 -23.54 5.46 -2.41
CA GLY A 194 -23.48 6.41 -1.30
C GLY A 194 -24.32 7.68 -1.46
N SER A 195 -25.10 7.84 -2.53
CA SER A 195 -25.91 9.05 -2.73
C SER A 195 -26.98 9.18 -1.65
N THR A 196 -27.06 10.37 -1.03
CA THR A 196 -27.96 10.61 0.11
C THR A 196 -28.92 11.77 -0.09
N ASP A 197 -28.66 12.70 -1.02
CA ASP A 197 -29.51 13.88 -1.22
C ASP A 197 -30.34 13.78 -2.51
N PRO A 198 -31.68 13.62 -2.43
CA PRO A 198 -32.55 13.57 -3.59
C PRO A 198 -32.71 14.90 -4.33
N ASN A 199 -32.19 16.01 -3.78
CA ASN A 199 -32.27 17.34 -4.40
C ASN A 199 -31.00 17.71 -5.17
N LEU A 200 -29.95 16.89 -5.09
CA LEU A 200 -28.72 17.08 -5.85
C LEU A 200 -28.72 16.16 -7.08
N PRO A 201 -28.08 16.58 -8.18
CA PRO A 201 -27.83 15.69 -9.31
C PRO A 201 -27.14 14.41 -8.84
N PHE A 202 -27.47 13.28 -9.48
CA PHE A 202 -26.87 12.00 -9.13
C PHE A 202 -25.35 12.07 -9.27
N SER A 203 -24.67 12.01 -8.12
CA SER A 203 -23.22 12.03 -8.03
C SER A 203 -22.78 10.67 -7.46
N PRO A 204 -22.72 9.64 -8.31
CA PRO A 204 -22.48 8.28 -7.86
C PRO A 204 -21.20 8.22 -7.04
N SER A 205 -21.32 7.59 -5.88
CA SER A 205 -20.19 7.29 -5.02
C SER A 205 -20.29 5.86 -4.53
N PHE A 206 -19.14 5.20 -4.45
CA PHE A 206 -19.04 3.85 -3.90
C PHE A 206 -18.37 3.89 -2.55
N SER A 207 -18.91 3.06 -1.66
CA SER A 207 -18.26 2.59 -0.44
C SER A 207 -18.17 1.06 -0.50
N SER A 208 -17.34 0.45 0.32
CA SER A 208 -17.23 -1.01 0.42
C SER A 208 -17.51 -1.44 1.87
N PRO A 209 -18.77 -1.73 2.21
CA PRO A 209 -19.15 -2.12 3.56
C PRO A 209 -18.37 -3.33 4.09
N ALA A 210 -18.06 -4.32 3.24
CA ALA A 210 -17.32 -5.51 3.64
C ALA A 210 -15.90 -5.16 4.11
N ASN A 211 -15.12 -4.45 3.28
CA ASN A 211 -13.77 -4.02 3.65
C ASN A 211 -13.76 -3.10 4.89
N GLN A 212 -14.71 -2.17 4.99
CA GLN A 212 -14.83 -1.29 6.16
C GLN A 212 -15.08 -2.08 7.45
N SER A 213 -15.95 -3.10 7.39
CA SER A 213 -16.25 -3.96 8.55
C SER A 213 -15.05 -4.79 9.01
N LEU A 214 -14.09 -5.05 8.11
CA LEU A 214 -12.85 -5.77 8.40
C LEU A 214 -11.65 -4.84 8.68
N GLY A 215 -11.84 -3.52 8.65
CA GLY A 215 -10.76 -2.56 8.84
C GLY A 215 -9.67 -2.63 7.77
N GLN A 216 -10.02 -2.99 6.52
CA GLN A 216 -9.06 -2.99 5.42
C GLN A 216 -8.90 -1.58 4.83
N ASP A 217 -7.66 -1.10 4.77
CA ASP A 217 -7.39 0.29 4.41
C ASP A 217 -7.56 0.58 2.92
N SER A 218 -7.01 -0.24 2.00
CA SER A 218 -7.09 0.05 0.55
C SER A 218 -8.19 -0.77 -0.10
N VAL A 219 -9.13 -0.11 -0.80
CA VAL A 219 -10.32 -0.80 -1.32
C VAL A 219 -10.53 -0.58 -2.81
N PHE A 220 -10.44 0.66 -3.29
CA PHE A 220 -10.72 0.99 -4.69
C PHE A 220 -9.49 1.54 -5.41
N VAL A 221 -9.38 1.23 -6.70
CA VAL A 221 -8.38 1.80 -7.59
C VAL A 221 -9.05 2.21 -8.90
N ARG A 222 -8.77 3.44 -9.36
CA ARG A 222 -9.13 3.90 -10.71
C ARG A 222 -8.02 3.57 -11.69
N THR A 223 -8.39 2.92 -12.79
CA THR A 223 -7.49 2.64 -13.91
C THR A 223 -8.14 3.03 -15.23
N ASP A 224 -7.38 2.91 -16.31
CA ASP A 224 -7.80 3.26 -17.66
C ASP A 224 -7.22 2.27 -18.67
N ALA A 225 -7.66 2.38 -19.92
CA ALA A 225 -7.26 1.48 -20.99
C ALA A 225 -5.75 1.53 -21.33
N SER A 226 -5.02 2.59 -20.93
CA SER A 226 -3.56 2.68 -21.13
C SER A 226 -2.78 1.86 -20.12
N ARG A 227 -3.36 1.64 -18.93
CA ARG A 227 -2.74 0.89 -17.82
C ARG A 227 -3.29 -0.53 -17.68
N PHE A 228 -4.52 -0.77 -18.14
CA PHE A 228 -5.19 -2.05 -17.95
C PHE A 228 -6.13 -2.40 -19.12
N ASN A 229 -5.96 -3.59 -19.69
CA ASN A 229 -6.86 -4.11 -20.72
C ASN A 229 -7.95 -4.98 -20.08
N PHE A 230 -9.16 -4.43 -19.96
CA PHE A 230 -10.31 -5.14 -19.38
C PHE A 230 -10.62 -6.47 -20.10
N GLU A 231 -10.52 -6.53 -21.43
CA GLU A 231 -10.87 -7.72 -22.20
C GLU A 231 -9.86 -8.86 -21.98
N ALA A 232 -8.58 -8.52 -21.81
CA ALA A 232 -7.49 -9.46 -21.57
C ALA A 232 -7.14 -9.64 -20.08
N ALA A 233 -8.01 -9.22 -19.17
CA ALA A 233 -7.78 -9.28 -17.74
C ALA A 233 -7.41 -10.71 -17.27
N THR A 234 -6.28 -10.81 -16.58
CA THR A 234 -5.82 -11.96 -15.78
C THR A 234 -5.67 -11.54 -14.31
N TYR A 235 -5.56 -12.50 -13.40
CA TYR A 235 -5.29 -12.23 -11.98
C TYR A 235 -4.05 -11.33 -11.82
N LEU A 236 -2.97 -11.65 -12.54
CA LEU A 236 -1.72 -10.91 -12.45
C LEU A 236 -1.87 -9.46 -12.95
N THR A 237 -2.56 -9.25 -14.07
CA THR A 237 -2.80 -7.90 -14.59
C THR A 237 -3.69 -7.07 -13.66
N LEU A 238 -4.64 -7.70 -12.96
CA LEU A 238 -5.49 -7.03 -11.96
C LEU A 238 -4.69 -6.64 -10.72
N TYR A 239 -3.90 -7.57 -10.20
CA TYR A 239 -3.00 -7.33 -9.07
C TYR A 239 -2.05 -6.17 -9.40
N GLN A 240 -1.39 -6.23 -10.56
CA GLN A 240 -0.47 -5.18 -11.01
C GLN A 240 -1.17 -3.83 -11.16
N ALA A 241 -2.34 -3.78 -11.81
CA ALA A 241 -3.09 -2.55 -11.97
C ALA A 241 -3.58 -1.97 -10.64
N TYR A 242 -3.94 -2.83 -9.68
CA TYR A 242 -4.36 -2.40 -8.34
C TYR A 242 -3.20 -1.75 -7.56
N PHE A 243 -2.04 -2.41 -7.49
CA PHE A 243 -0.94 -1.92 -6.66
C PHE A 243 -0.08 -0.83 -7.32
N SER A 244 -0.28 -0.54 -8.61
CA SER A 244 0.45 0.54 -9.32
C SER A 244 -0.30 1.89 -9.33
N ALA A 245 -1.58 1.90 -8.99
CA ALA A 245 -2.42 3.08 -9.15
C ALA A 245 -2.85 3.66 -7.79
N PRO A 246 -3.25 4.95 -7.74
CA PRO A 246 -3.72 5.58 -6.52
C PRO A 246 -4.90 4.82 -5.92
N ALA A 247 -4.75 4.40 -4.66
CA ALA A 247 -5.77 3.70 -3.91
C ALA A 247 -6.71 4.69 -3.18
N TYR A 248 -7.99 4.34 -3.11
CA TYR A 248 -8.99 5.04 -2.34
C TYR A 248 -9.49 4.14 -1.22
N HIS A 249 -9.50 4.70 0.00
CA HIS A 249 -9.57 3.93 1.23
C HIS A 249 -10.99 3.76 1.78
N SER A 250 -11.83 4.80 1.68
CA SER A 250 -13.15 4.83 2.33
C SER A 250 -14.29 4.89 1.33
N SER A 251 -14.16 5.77 0.34
CA SER A 251 -15.13 5.95 -0.73
C SER A 251 -14.47 6.42 -2.02
N LEU A 252 -15.19 6.23 -3.12
CA LEU A 252 -14.83 6.71 -4.45
C LEU A 252 -16.00 7.50 -5.02
N SER A 253 -15.80 8.76 -5.40
CA SER A 253 -16.87 9.66 -5.87
C SER A 253 -16.58 10.24 -7.25
N GLY A 254 -17.63 10.72 -7.93
CA GLY A 254 -17.51 11.32 -9.26
C GLY A 254 -17.23 10.27 -10.32
N LEU A 255 -17.94 9.14 -10.26
CA LEU A 255 -17.81 8.05 -11.22
C LEU A 255 -18.37 8.47 -12.59
N GLN A 256 -17.69 8.07 -13.66
CA GLN A 256 -18.09 8.41 -15.03
C GLN A 256 -18.15 7.17 -15.94
N ALA A 257 -18.98 7.25 -16.98
CA ALA A 257 -19.02 6.23 -18.01
C ALA A 257 -17.65 6.10 -18.71
N GLY A 258 -17.23 4.87 -18.99
CA GLY A 258 -15.93 4.52 -19.55
C GLY A 258 -14.83 4.25 -18.52
N GLU A 259 -15.04 4.58 -17.24
CA GLU A 259 -14.04 4.32 -16.19
C GLU A 259 -13.89 2.83 -15.88
N LEU A 260 -12.66 2.44 -15.52
CA LEU A 260 -12.33 1.11 -15.03
C LEU A 260 -11.99 1.20 -13.53
N LEU A 261 -12.71 0.42 -12.72
CA LEU A 261 -12.58 0.41 -11.27
C LEU A 261 -12.17 -0.97 -10.80
N ILE A 262 -11.07 -1.08 -10.06
CA ILE A 262 -10.69 -2.33 -9.40
C ILE A 262 -11.09 -2.24 -7.93
N VAL A 263 -11.79 -3.25 -7.45
CA VAL A 263 -12.26 -3.40 -6.07
C VAL A 263 -11.55 -4.60 -5.45
N ARG A 264 -10.89 -4.40 -4.31
CA ARG A 264 -10.37 -5.48 -3.49
C ARG A 264 -11.52 -6.16 -2.74
N LEU A 265 -11.62 -7.48 -2.83
CA LEU A 265 -12.68 -8.27 -2.20
C LEU A 265 -12.21 -8.88 -0.88
N THR A 266 -13.15 -9.08 0.03
CA THR A 266 -12.90 -9.63 1.37
C THR A 266 -12.96 -11.16 1.39
N LYS A 267 -12.05 -11.85 0.68
CA LYS A 267 -12.03 -13.32 0.69
C LYS A 267 -10.63 -13.91 0.60
N ALA A 268 -10.37 -14.85 1.51
CA ALA A 268 -9.28 -15.83 1.51
C ALA A 268 -7.85 -15.24 1.67
N PRO A 269 -6.80 -16.07 1.88
CA PRO A 269 -5.48 -15.59 2.33
C PRO A 269 -4.70 -14.78 1.25
N GLN A 270 -5.17 -14.79 0.00
CA GLN A 270 -4.67 -13.94 -1.08
C GLN A 270 -5.74 -12.95 -1.52
N PRO A 271 -5.38 -11.71 -1.92
CA PRO A 271 -6.37 -10.73 -2.33
C PRO A 271 -7.10 -11.20 -3.60
N GLN A 272 -8.42 -11.23 -3.52
CA GLN A 272 -9.31 -11.35 -4.67
C GLN A 272 -9.71 -9.96 -5.16
N PHE A 273 -9.94 -9.84 -6.46
CA PHE A 273 -10.29 -8.59 -7.11
C PHE A 273 -11.54 -8.74 -7.97
N ALA A 274 -12.35 -7.70 -7.98
CA ALA A 274 -13.27 -7.44 -9.08
C ALA A 274 -12.77 -6.24 -9.87
N VAL A 275 -12.87 -6.28 -11.19
CA VAL A 275 -12.78 -5.09 -12.03
C VAL A 275 -14.12 -4.81 -12.66
N MET A 276 -14.55 -3.57 -12.58
CA MET A 276 -15.77 -3.05 -13.16
C MET A 276 -15.42 -2.10 -14.31
N LYS A 277 -16.14 -2.20 -15.41
CA LYS A 277 -16.18 -1.22 -16.48
C LYS A 277 -17.54 -0.53 -16.44
N LEU A 278 -17.53 0.76 -16.10
CA LEU A 278 -18.75 1.56 -16.11
C LEU A 278 -19.16 1.84 -17.56
N ASN A 279 -20.31 1.33 -17.97
CA ASN A 279 -20.84 1.53 -19.32
C ASN A 279 -21.69 2.80 -19.38
N GLU A 280 -22.48 3.05 -18.35
CA GLU A 280 -23.43 4.15 -18.32
C GLU A 280 -23.63 4.66 -16.89
N VAL A 281 -23.78 5.98 -16.77
CA VAL A 281 -24.22 6.67 -15.55
C VAL A 281 -25.46 7.46 -15.93
N VAL A 282 -26.62 7.03 -15.43
CA VAL A 282 -27.90 7.67 -15.72
C VAL A 282 -28.31 8.53 -14.54
N ASP A 283 -28.35 9.84 -14.78
CA ASP A 283 -28.82 10.88 -13.87
C ASP A 283 -30.09 11.50 -14.47
N GLN A 284 -31.24 11.20 -13.87
CA GLN A 284 -32.54 11.74 -14.24
C GLN A 284 -33.02 12.69 -13.14
N PRO A 285 -33.07 14.01 -13.42
CA PRO A 285 -33.42 15.01 -12.41
C PRO A 285 -34.72 14.69 -11.66
N GLY A 286 -34.62 14.57 -10.34
CA GLY A 286 -35.77 14.42 -9.45
C GLY A 286 -36.48 13.07 -9.52
N THR A 287 -35.81 12.01 -9.97
CA THR A 287 -36.41 10.66 -10.01
C THR A 287 -35.61 9.65 -9.20
N ASP A 288 -36.29 8.60 -8.76
CA ASP A 288 -35.75 7.38 -8.17
C ASP A 288 -35.17 6.42 -9.23
N ASN A 289 -35.00 6.87 -10.47
CA ASN A 289 -34.56 6.05 -11.60
C ASN A 289 -33.09 6.23 -11.96
N ASP A 290 -32.29 6.84 -11.08
CA ASP A 290 -30.85 6.96 -11.28
C ASP A 290 -30.15 5.60 -11.12
N TYR A 291 -29.23 5.29 -12.04
CA TYR A 291 -28.51 4.03 -11.99
C TYR A 291 -27.16 4.06 -12.70
N LEU A 292 -26.37 3.04 -12.41
CA LEU A 292 -25.12 2.71 -13.05
C LEU A 292 -25.30 1.40 -13.81
N LEU A 293 -24.88 1.36 -15.07
CA LEU A 293 -24.78 0.14 -15.86
C LEU A 293 -23.31 -0.24 -16.00
N PHE A 294 -22.96 -1.50 -15.74
CA PHE A 294 -21.57 -1.92 -15.77
C PHE A 294 -21.38 -3.37 -16.19
N ASP A 295 -20.21 -3.65 -16.75
CA ASP A 295 -19.68 -4.99 -16.90
C ASP A 295 -18.68 -5.25 -15.77
N TYR A 296 -18.52 -6.49 -15.34
CA TYR A 296 -17.48 -6.82 -14.39
C TYR A 296 -16.79 -8.14 -14.67
N LYS A 297 -15.57 -8.24 -14.15
CA LYS A 297 -14.81 -9.48 -14.05
C LYS A 297 -14.40 -9.69 -12.61
N VAL A 298 -14.47 -10.92 -12.12
CA VAL A 298 -14.12 -11.26 -10.74
C VAL A 298 -13.20 -12.45 -10.69
N THR A 299 -12.18 -12.38 -9.84
CA THR A 299 -11.29 -13.50 -9.55
C THR A 299 -11.95 -14.44 -8.55
N SER A 300 -11.96 -15.73 -8.85
CA SER A 300 -12.42 -16.80 -7.95
C SER A 300 -11.34 -17.86 -7.84
N GLU A 301 -11.18 -18.43 -6.64
CA GLU A 301 -10.47 -19.69 -6.44
C GLU A 301 -11.18 -20.86 -7.12
#